data_AF-A0A3G6TB30-F1
#
_entry.id   AF-A0A3G6TB30-F1
#
_cell.length_a   1.000
_cell.length_b   1.000
_cell.length_c   1.000
_cell.angle_alpha   90.00
_cell.angle_beta   90.00
_cell.angle_gamma   90.00
#
_symmetry.space_group_name_H-M   'P 1'
#
loop_
_entity.id
_entity.type
_entity.pdbx_description
1 polymer ?
#
loop_
_entity_poly.entity_id
_entity_poly.type
_entity_poly.pdbx_seq_one_letter_code
_entity_poly.pdbx_strand_id
1 'polypeptide(L)'
;MIDYSSPALITAFTSIIISLVTLFQFYKNQKLLQKQFEKTINRNLTSKLYDLRLEIYPKAFEITDKIYKEKGGNYDIEKITIALYELNEWKKGKVNLIISPEALDSFYYLKNSLLKNPGNINLYTDEQIEKITNSKNNFRKQLRRDLGFLFKEEKEKRKE
;
A
#
# COMPACT_ATOMS: atom_id res chain seq x y z
N MET A 1 -13.52 2.94 76.23
CA MET A 1 -12.71 3.26 75.04
C MET A 1 -13.12 2.27 73.97
N ILE A 2 -13.86 2.74 72.97
CA ILE A 2 -14.34 1.88 71.87
C ILE A 2 -13.11 1.46 71.07
N ASP A 3 -13.03 0.19 70.68
CA ASP A 3 -11.92 -0.42 69.94
C ASP A 3 -11.73 0.26 68.56
N TYR A 4 -11.09 1.42 68.53
CA TYR A 4 -10.76 2.17 67.31
C TYR A 4 -9.76 1.43 66.41
N SER A 5 -9.03 0.47 66.96
CA SER A 5 -8.00 -0.31 66.26
C SER A 5 -8.58 -1.34 65.28
N SER A 6 -9.75 -1.92 65.58
CA SER A 6 -10.41 -2.94 64.77
C SER A 6 -10.92 -2.42 63.42
N PRO A 7 -11.69 -1.30 63.35
CA PRO A 7 -12.09 -0.73 62.07
C PRO A 7 -10.89 -0.20 61.28
N ALA A 8 -9.87 0.38 61.94
CA ALA A 8 -8.66 0.85 61.27
C ALA A 8 -7.89 -0.30 60.58
N LEU A 9 -7.72 -1.44 61.24
CA LEU A 9 -7.07 -2.63 60.68
C LEU A 9 -7.84 -3.22 59.49
N ILE A 10 -9.17 -3.32 59.60
CA ILE A 10 -10.03 -3.80 58.51
C ILE A 10 -9.96 -2.87 57.30
N THR A 11 -9.94 -1.55 57.52
CA THR A 11 -9.85 -0.55 56.46
C THR A 11 -8.49 -0.59 55.77
N ALA A 12 -7.40 -0.75 56.53
CA ALA A 12 -6.07 -0.92 55.97
C ALA A 12 -5.97 -2.17 55.10
N PHE A 13 -6.48 -3.32 55.57
CA PHE A 13 -6.44 -4.56 54.80
C PHE A 13 -7.28 -4.50 53.52
N THR A 14 -8.51 -3.97 53.60
CA THR A 14 -9.37 -3.79 52.43
C THR A 14 -8.78 -2.82 51.41
N SER A 15 -8.14 -1.73 51.85
CA SER A 15 -7.44 -0.79 50.95
C SER A 15 -6.28 -1.44 50.20
N ILE A 16 -5.53 -2.35 50.83
CA ILE A 16 -4.43 -3.08 50.19
C ILE A 16 -4.98 -4.02 49.11
N ILE A 17 -6.06 -4.75 49.39
CA ILE A 17 -6.70 -5.64 48.41
C ILE A 17 -7.23 -4.84 47.22
N ILE A 18 -7.93 -3.73 47.47
CA ILE A 18 -8.46 -2.86 46.40
C ILE A 18 -7.29 -2.28 45.58
N SER A 19 -6.21 -1.85 46.22
CA SER A 19 -5.00 -1.36 45.53
C SER A 19 -4.38 -2.44 44.63
N LEU A 20 -4.29 -3.69 45.08
CA LEU A 20 -3.77 -4.79 44.27
C LEU A 20 -4.68 -5.12 43.07
N VAL A 21 -6.00 -5.16 43.26
CA VAL A 21 -6.96 -5.43 42.19
C VAL A 21 -6.95 -4.30 41.16
N THR A 22 -6.95 -3.04 41.62
CA THR A 22 -6.90 -1.87 40.73
C THR A 22 -5.59 -1.81 39.96
N LEU A 23 -4.45 -2.12 40.58
CA LEU A 23 -3.15 -2.21 39.91
C LEU A 23 -3.16 -3.29 38.82
N PHE A 24 -3.70 -4.47 39.10
CA PHE A 24 -3.79 -5.54 38.11
C PHE A 24 -4.69 -5.16 36.92
N GLN A 25 -5.86 -4.58 37.20
CA GLN A 25 -6.76 -4.08 36.15
C GLN A 25 -6.10 -2.98 35.32
N PHE A 26 -5.37 -2.07 35.96
CA PHE A 26 -4.64 -0.98 35.29
C PHE A 26 -3.60 -1.51 34.31
N TYR A 27 -2.76 -2.47 34.71
CA TYR A 27 -1.79 -3.09 33.82
C TYR A 27 -2.42 -3.80 32.63
N LYS A 28 -3.53 -4.52 32.85
CA LYS A 28 -4.26 -5.19 31.77
C LYS A 28 -4.88 -4.17 30.80
N ASN A 29 -5.49 -3.11 31.33
CA ASN A 29 -6.08 -2.04 30.52
C ASN A 29 -5.03 -1.25 29.73
N GLN A 30 -3.87 -0.94 30.30
CA GLN A 30 -2.79 -0.27 29.55
C GLN A 30 -2.36 -1.08 28.33
N LYS A 31 -2.18 -2.40 28.47
CA LYS A 31 -1.82 -3.27 27.33
C LYS A 31 -2.89 -3.28 26.24
N LEU A 32 -4.17 -3.25 26.61
CA LEU A 32 -5.27 -3.19 25.65
C LEU A 32 -5.32 -1.84 24.94
N LEU A 33 -5.20 -0.74 25.69
CA LEU A 33 -5.17 0.62 25.14
C LEU A 33 -3.98 0.81 24.20
N GLN A 34 -2.80 0.32 24.57
CA GLN A 34 -1.61 0.38 23.71
C GLN A 34 -1.82 -0.39 22.41
N LYS A 35 -2.36 -1.62 22.47
CA LYS A 35 -2.71 -2.40 21.26
C LYS A 35 -3.74 -1.69 20.38
N GLN A 36 -4.77 -1.09 20.98
CA GLN A 36 -5.78 -0.32 20.23
C GLN A 36 -5.18 0.93 19.60
N PHE A 37 -4.29 1.62 20.31
CA PHE A 37 -3.58 2.79 19.83
C PHE A 37 -2.65 2.46 18.66
N GLU A 38 -1.82 1.42 18.78
CA GLU A 38 -0.97 0.91 17.70
C GLU A 38 -1.80 0.49 16.48
N LYS A 39 -2.92 -0.23 16.71
CA LYS A 39 -3.85 -0.60 15.63
C LYS A 39 -4.43 0.65 14.95
N THR A 40 -4.75 1.70 15.69
CA THR A 40 -5.29 2.96 15.17
C THR A 40 -4.24 3.75 14.39
N ILE A 41 -3.01 3.84 14.90
CA ILE A 41 -1.89 4.46 14.18
C ILE A 41 -1.63 3.74 12.87
N ASN A 42 -1.50 2.40 12.92
CA ASN A 42 -1.27 1.60 11.72
C ASN A 42 -2.39 1.84 10.71
N ARG A 43 -3.66 1.81 11.14
CA ARG A 43 -4.81 2.15 10.27
C ARG A 43 -4.71 3.54 9.65
N ASN A 44 -4.37 4.56 10.43
CA ASN A 44 -4.26 5.93 9.94
C ASN A 44 -3.11 6.07 8.93
N LEU A 45 -1.97 5.42 9.17
CA LEU A 45 -0.84 5.41 8.24
C LEU A 45 -1.20 4.68 6.95
N THR A 46 -1.87 3.53 7.04
CA THR A 46 -2.32 2.79 5.86
C THR A 46 -3.35 3.60 5.07
N SER A 47 -4.33 4.25 5.74
CA SER A 47 -5.30 5.14 5.08
C SER A 47 -4.61 6.25 4.31
N LYS A 48 -3.66 6.96 4.93
CA LYS A 48 -2.91 8.02 4.25
C LYS A 48 -2.10 7.51 3.07
N LEU A 49 -1.48 6.33 3.18
CA LEU A 49 -0.79 5.68 2.07
C LEU A 49 -1.75 5.39 0.92
N TYR A 50 -2.98 4.95 1.22
CA TYR A 50 -4.00 4.71 0.21
C TYR A 50 -4.45 5.99 -0.48
N ASP A 51 -4.74 7.04 0.28
CA ASP A 51 -5.16 8.33 -0.29
C ASP A 51 -4.10 8.86 -1.26
N LEU A 52 -2.82 8.78 -0.87
CA LEU A 52 -1.69 9.15 -1.72
C LEU A 52 -1.60 8.29 -2.99
N ARG A 53 -1.81 6.98 -2.87
CA ARG A 53 -1.81 6.07 -4.05
C ARG A 53 -2.97 6.37 -4.99
N LEU A 54 -4.16 6.64 -4.46
CA LEU A 54 -5.34 7.01 -5.25
C LEU A 54 -5.16 8.35 -5.97
N GLU A 55 -4.42 9.28 -5.37
CA GLU A 55 -4.08 10.57 -6.00
C GLU A 55 -3.04 10.39 -7.12
N ILE A 56 -2.02 9.56 -6.91
CA ILE A 56 -0.82 9.52 -7.77
C ILE A 56 -0.90 8.44 -8.88
N TYR A 57 -1.50 7.29 -8.60
CA TYR A 57 -1.51 6.16 -9.55
C TYR A 57 -2.35 6.38 -10.81
N PRO A 58 -3.47 7.14 -10.82
CA PRO A 58 -4.23 7.43 -12.03
C PRO A 58 -3.36 7.93 -13.19
N LYS A 59 -2.38 8.79 -12.90
CA LYS A 59 -1.44 9.30 -13.89
C LYS A 59 -0.65 8.19 -14.60
N ALA A 60 -0.25 7.13 -13.91
CA ALA A 60 0.42 6.00 -14.55
C ALA A 60 -0.52 5.23 -15.50
N PHE A 61 -1.81 5.15 -15.17
CA PHE A 61 -2.80 4.55 -16.06
C PHE A 61 -2.98 5.40 -17.32
N GLU A 62 -3.08 6.73 -17.19
CA GLU A 62 -3.16 7.66 -18.33
C GLU A 62 -1.94 7.54 -19.26
N ILE A 63 -0.72 7.52 -18.70
CA ILE A 63 0.50 7.37 -19.49
C ILE A 63 0.52 6.02 -20.22
N THR A 64 0.17 4.93 -19.51
CA THR A 64 0.20 3.58 -20.10
C THR A 64 -0.94 3.32 -21.09
N ASP A 65 -2.03 4.10 -21.06
CA ASP A 65 -3.10 4.01 -22.06
C ASP A 65 -2.65 4.57 -23.43
N LYS A 66 -1.62 5.43 -23.47
CA LYS A 66 -0.98 5.87 -24.73
C LYS A 66 -0.21 4.71 -25.42
N ILE A 67 0.11 3.65 -24.69
CA ILE A 67 0.80 2.46 -25.20
C ILE A 67 -0.24 1.48 -25.74
N TYR A 68 -0.76 1.75 -26.94
CA TYR A 68 -1.70 0.89 -27.65
C TYR A 68 -1.18 0.52 -29.03
N LYS A 69 -1.63 -0.64 -29.53
CA LYS A 69 -1.29 -1.12 -30.86
C LYS A 69 -2.10 -0.33 -31.89
N GLU A 70 -1.44 0.16 -32.93
CA GLU A 70 -2.11 0.84 -34.04
C GLU A 70 -2.83 -0.15 -34.97
N LYS A 71 -3.55 0.38 -35.97
CA LYS A 71 -4.15 -0.44 -37.04
C LYS A 71 -3.02 -1.17 -37.77
N GLY A 72 -2.98 -2.49 -37.64
CA GLY A 72 -1.86 -3.33 -38.12
C GLY A 72 -1.08 -4.04 -37.00
N GLY A 73 -1.38 -3.76 -35.72
CA GLY A 73 -0.88 -4.54 -34.58
C GLY A 73 0.48 -4.13 -34.03
N ASN A 74 1.17 -3.16 -34.66
CA ASN A 74 2.44 -2.63 -34.18
C ASN A 74 2.24 -1.41 -33.25
N TYR A 75 3.30 -1.02 -32.54
CA TYR A 75 3.34 0.18 -31.71
C TYR A 75 4.00 1.33 -32.48
N ASP A 76 3.49 2.54 -32.26
CA ASP A 76 4.14 3.77 -32.70
C ASP A 76 5.33 4.10 -31.79
N ILE A 77 6.52 4.21 -32.39
CA ILE A 77 7.80 4.45 -31.70
C ILE A 77 7.80 5.80 -30.99
N GLU A 78 7.19 6.83 -31.59
CA GLU A 78 7.15 8.16 -30.98
C GLU A 78 6.30 8.13 -29.71
N LYS A 79 5.12 7.49 -29.77
CA LYS A 79 4.25 7.31 -28.60
C LYS A 79 4.92 6.49 -27.50
N ILE A 80 5.65 5.42 -27.86
CA ILE A 80 6.43 4.62 -26.90
C ILE A 80 7.49 5.48 -26.21
N THR A 81 8.21 6.30 -26.98
CA THR A 81 9.27 7.17 -26.46
C THR A 81 8.72 8.23 -25.51
N ILE A 82 7.60 8.85 -25.88
CA ILE A 82 6.88 9.83 -25.03
C ILE A 82 6.39 9.15 -23.75
N ALA A 83 5.73 8.00 -23.85
CA ALA A 83 5.22 7.29 -22.68
C ALA A 83 6.35 6.83 -21.75
N LEU A 84 7.50 6.42 -22.29
CA LEU A 84 8.68 6.07 -21.51
C LEU A 84 9.23 7.28 -20.75
N TYR A 85 9.32 8.44 -21.39
CA TYR A 85 9.74 9.69 -20.74
C TYR A 85 8.79 10.05 -19.59
N GLU A 86 7.48 10.09 -19.86
CA GLU A 86 6.45 10.42 -18.87
C GLU A 86 6.45 9.42 -17.69
N LEU A 87 6.63 8.13 -17.95
CA LEU A 87 6.75 7.10 -16.91
C LEU A 87 7.96 7.33 -16.01
N ASN A 88 9.11 7.70 -16.57
CA ASN A 88 10.30 8.01 -15.79
C ASN A 88 10.10 9.27 -14.94
N GLU A 89 9.48 10.33 -15.47
CA GLU A 89 9.16 11.53 -14.71
C GLU A 89 8.15 11.26 -13.60
N TRP A 90 7.10 10.50 -13.88
CA TRP A 90 6.16 10.04 -12.85
C TRP A 90 6.89 9.28 -11.74
N LYS A 91 7.79 8.35 -12.10
CA LYS A 91 8.58 7.57 -11.14
C LYS A 91 9.53 8.41 -10.29
N LYS A 92 10.06 9.52 -10.78
CA LYS A 92 10.93 10.43 -10.00
C LYS A 92 10.16 11.17 -8.90
N GLY A 93 8.85 11.32 -9.04
CA GLY A 93 8.01 12.04 -8.10
C GLY A 93 7.73 11.28 -6.80
N LYS A 94 6.68 11.71 -6.09
CA LYS A 94 6.24 11.14 -4.80
C LYS A 94 6.00 9.62 -4.85
N VAL A 95 5.69 9.06 -6.03
CA VAL A 95 5.42 7.64 -6.20
C VAL A 95 6.58 6.74 -5.75
N ASN A 96 7.84 7.19 -5.89
CA ASN A 96 9.02 6.41 -5.48
C ASN A 96 9.03 6.07 -3.98
N LEU A 97 8.30 6.84 -3.17
CA LEU A 97 8.22 6.65 -1.72
C LEU A 97 7.04 5.77 -1.30
N ILE A 98 6.03 5.62 -2.16
CA ILE A 98 4.74 4.99 -1.80
C ILE A 98 4.44 3.74 -2.62
N ILE A 99 5.17 3.48 -3.71
CA ILE A 99 4.97 2.32 -4.57
C ILE A 99 5.35 1.03 -3.85
N SER A 100 4.59 -0.04 -4.03
CA SER A 100 4.99 -1.35 -3.50
C SER A 100 6.22 -1.90 -4.24
N PRO A 101 7.00 -2.78 -3.60
CA PRO A 101 8.10 -3.48 -4.27
C PRO A 101 7.65 -4.21 -5.53
N GLU A 102 6.49 -4.88 -5.49
CA GLU A 102 5.96 -5.65 -6.63
C GLU A 102 5.57 -4.74 -7.81
N ALA A 103 4.95 -3.59 -7.52
CA ALA A 103 4.63 -2.61 -8.55
C ALA A 103 5.90 -1.97 -9.11
N LEU A 104 6.90 -1.69 -8.26
CA LEU A 104 8.18 -1.14 -8.68
C LEU A 104 8.97 -2.10 -9.59
N ASP A 105 9.01 -3.38 -9.26
CA ASP A 105 9.65 -4.40 -10.09
C ASP A 105 8.97 -4.48 -11.46
N SER A 106 7.63 -4.53 -11.46
CA SER A 106 6.85 -4.55 -12.71
C SER A 106 7.04 -3.27 -13.56
N PHE A 107 7.27 -2.11 -12.93
CA PHE A 107 7.67 -0.89 -13.62
C PHE A 107 9.02 -1.04 -14.34
N TYR A 108 10.04 -1.61 -13.67
CA TYR A 108 11.34 -1.82 -14.31
C TYR A 108 11.26 -2.82 -15.46
N TYR A 109 10.45 -3.87 -15.35
CA TYR A 109 10.19 -4.78 -16.47
C TYR A 109 9.56 -4.07 -17.66
N LEU A 110 8.55 -3.23 -17.42
CA LEU A 110 7.93 -2.41 -18.48
C LEU A 110 8.96 -1.45 -19.10
N LYS A 111 9.67 -0.67 -18.28
CA LYS A 111 10.71 0.25 -18.72
C LYS A 111 11.74 -0.43 -19.63
N ASN A 112 12.25 -1.59 -19.21
CA ASN A 112 13.24 -2.35 -19.97
C ASN A 112 12.67 -2.90 -21.29
N SER A 113 11.36 -3.14 -21.38
CA SER A 113 10.72 -3.54 -22.63
C SER A 113 10.57 -2.35 -23.60
N LEU A 114 10.25 -1.16 -23.09
CA LEU A 114 10.07 0.06 -23.87
C LEU A 114 11.40 0.66 -24.35
N LEU A 115 12.49 0.46 -23.60
CA LEU A 115 13.84 0.92 -23.97
C LEU A 115 14.44 0.21 -25.18
N LYS A 116 13.90 -0.95 -25.57
CA LYS A 116 14.45 -1.71 -26.69
C LYS A 116 14.05 -1.05 -28.00
N ASN A 117 15.04 -0.82 -28.86
CA ASN A 117 14.79 -0.39 -30.23
C ASN A 117 14.00 -1.48 -31.00
N PRO A 118 13.20 -1.09 -32.00
CA PRO A 118 12.53 -2.01 -32.91
C PRO A 118 13.51 -2.99 -33.56
N GLY A 119 13.12 -4.27 -33.69
CA GLY A 119 13.98 -5.30 -34.29
C GLY A 119 14.12 -5.19 -35.81
N ASN A 120 13.15 -4.56 -36.48
CA ASN A 120 13.17 -4.25 -37.92
C ASN A 120 13.00 -2.75 -38.13
N ILE A 121 13.37 -2.24 -39.31
CA ILE A 121 13.30 -0.81 -39.69
C ILE A 121 11.93 -0.24 -39.29
N ASN A 122 11.90 0.50 -38.19
CA ASN A 122 10.74 1.13 -37.57
C ASN A 122 9.57 0.21 -37.15
N LEU A 123 9.79 -1.10 -37.03
CA LEU A 123 8.75 -2.06 -36.64
C LEU A 123 9.24 -2.99 -35.54
N TYR A 124 8.46 -3.09 -34.46
CA TYR A 124 8.68 -4.07 -33.42
C TYR A 124 8.37 -5.47 -33.95
N THR A 125 9.16 -6.46 -33.53
CA THR A 125 8.87 -7.88 -33.79
C THR A 125 7.69 -8.34 -32.93
N ASP A 126 7.04 -9.44 -33.32
CA ASP A 126 5.91 -10.00 -32.57
C ASP A 126 6.27 -10.31 -31.11
N GLU A 127 7.47 -10.84 -30.87
CA GLU A 127 7.99 -11.09 -29.52
C GLU A 127 8.14 -9.79 -28.70
N GLN A 128 8.61 -8.71 -29.34
CA GLN A 128 8.72 -7.40 -28.68
C GLN A 128 7.33 -6.84 -28.36
N ILE A 129 6.40 -6.94 -29.31
CA ILE A 129 5.02 -6.50 -29.15
C ILE A 129 4.36 -7.24 -27.99
N GLU A 130 4.51 -8.56 -27.92
CA GLU A 130 3.99 -9.38 -26.83
C GLU A 130 4.61 -8.97 -25.49
N LYS A 131 5.94 -8.81 -25.44
CA LYS A 131 6.65 -8.42 -24.22
C LYS A 131 6.21 -7.05 -23.68
N ILE A 132 6.05 -6.06 -24.56
CA ILE A 132 5.52 -4.73 -24.19
C ILE A 132 4.09 -4.87 -23.67
N THR A 133 3.25 -5.63 -24.37
CA THR A 133 1.85 -5.84 -23.97
C THR A 133 1.74 -6.48 -22.59
N ASN A 134 2.48 -7.56 -22.37
CA ASN A 134 2.45 -8.33 -21.12
C ASN A 134 3.02 -7.53 -19.95
N SER A 135 4.14 -6.83 -20.14
CA SER A 135 4.74 -5.99 -19.10
C SER A 135 3.84 -4.80 -18.74
N LYS A 136 3.20 -4.15 -19.73
CA LYS A 136 2.21 -3.08 -19.49
C LYS A 136 1.04 -3.59 -18.66
N ASN A 137 0.46 -4.71 -19.05
CA ASN A 137 -0.68 -5.30 -18.37
C ASN A 137 -0.32 -5.74 -16.94
N ASN A 138 0.86 -6.33 -16.75
CA ASN A 138 1.36 -6.70 -15.43
C ASN A 138 1.56 -5.48 -14.53
N PHE A 139 2.18 -4.41 -15.06
CA PHE A 139 2.35 -3.17 -14.30
C PHE A 139 1.00 -2.58 -13.85
N ARG A 140 0.03 -2.45 -14.77
CA ARG A 140 -1.34 -2.02 -14.44
C ARG A 140 -2.00 -2.93 -13.41
N LYS A 141 -1.77 -4.25 -13.48
CA LYS A 141 -2.29 -5.22 -12.52
C LYS A 141 -1.69 -5.02 -11.12
N GLN A 142 -0.38 -4.80 -11.00
CA GLN A 142 0.25 -4.56 -9.69
C GLN A 142 -0.20 -3.25 -9.07
N LEU A 143 -0.31 -2.16 -9.86
CA LEU A 143 -0.89 -0.91 -9.37
C LEU A 143 -2.32 -1.08 -8.87
N ARG A 144 -3.17 -1.85 -9.56
CA ARG A 144 -4.51 -2.17 -9.06
C ARG A 144 -4.48 -3.07 -7.84
N ARG A 145 -3.48 -3.94 -7.70
CA ARG A 145 -3.34 -4.82 -6.54
C ARG A 145 -2.98 -4.01 -5.29
N ASP A 146 -2.10 -3.03 -5.40
CA ASP A 146 -1.79 -2.08 -4.33
C ASP A 146 -3.05 -1.36 -3.83
N LEU A 147 -3.98 -1.07 -4.74
CA LEU A 147 -5.30 -0.50 -4.44
C LEU A 147 -6.31 -1.57 -4.00
N GLY A 148 -6.14 -2.83 -4.43
CA GLY A 148 -7.10 -3.92 -4.29
C GLY A 148 -6.95 -4.74 -3.01
N PHE A 149 -5.75 -4.80 -2.43
CA PHE A 149 -5.54 -5.30 -1.07
C PHE A 149 -6.47 -4.59 -0.05
N LEU A 150 -6.83 -3.34 -0.33
CA LEU A 150 -7.84 -2.54 0.38
C LEU A 150 -9.17 -3.29 0.58
N PHE A 151 -9.75 -3.83 -0.50
CA PHE A 151 -11.08 -4.44 -0.45
C PHE A 151 -11.08 -5.81 0.22
N LYS A 152 -9.94 -6.51 0.20
CA LYS A 152 -9.84 -7.83 0.84
C LYS A 152 -9.74 -7.68 2.36
N GLU A 153 -8.91 -6.76 2.85
CA GLU A 153 -8.84 -6.45 4.27
C GLU A 153 -10.16 -5.87 4.82
N GLU A 154 -10.83 -4.96 4.10
CA GLU A 154 -12.14 -4.46 4.54
C GLU A 154 -13.23 -5.53 4.56
N LYS A 155 -13.23 -6.46 3.58
CA LYS A 155 -14.21 -7.56 3.54
C LYS A 155 -13.97 -8.59 4.63
N GLU A 156 -12.73 -8.92 4.96
CA GLU A 156 -12.39 -9.80 6.08
C GLU A 156 -12.81 -9.17 7.42
N LYS A 157 -12.63 -7.84 7.58
CA LYS A 157 -13.07 -7.07 8.77
C LYS A 157 -14.59 -7.00 8.98
N ARG A 158 -15.43 -7.17 7.96
CA ARG A 158 -16.91 -7.22 8.10
C ARG A 158 -17.43 -8.60 8.49
N LYS A 159 -16.57 -9.62 8.47
CA LYS A 159 -16.91 -11.01 8.80
C LYS A 159 -16.45 -11.43 10.20
N GLU A 160 -15.59 -10.64 10.84
CA GLU A 160 -15.27 -10.71 12.28
C GLU A 160 -16.30 -9.93 13.10
#